data_AF-A0AAE1W0L3-F1
#
_entry.id   AF-A0AAE1W0L3-F1
#
_cell.length_a   1.000
_cell.length_b   1.000
_cell.length_c   1.000
_cell.angle_alpha   90.00
_cell.angle_beta   90.00
_cell.angle_gamma   90.00
#
_symmetry.space_group_name_H-M   'P 1'
#
loop_
_entity.id
_entity.type
_entity.pdbx_description
1 polymer ?
#
loop_
_entity_poly.entity_id
_entity_poly.type
_entity_poly.pdbx_seq_one_letter_code
_entity_poly.pdbx_strand_id
1 'polypeptide(L)'
;MRRCHISIYKTLMNSLYGRFGINPRSTITEVCLEYRYNYLIRNSELIFIEKLNELYYVISYWDNPGNYCWKGDPSERWNPPRISAIQLAAAITASARIYMYPFISREDCYYTDTDSVVLGQPLPEEWISSSTLEEGDNVLKHKGAAKAFISKEWFESQYQDLSRTEQIQEGTKRKPVYDENIWVDTEPIEITDLGKGNAISHISQMVIKSLKRQILQLRDENTKILSKMAEKEGGNPADKEKDGERTHYPDNRQDSS
;
A
#
# COMPACT_ATOMS: atom_id res chain seq x y z
N MET A 1 -6.72 -3.29 -28.28
CA MET A 1 -6.84 -4.48 -27.40
C MET A 1 -5.50 -5.16 -27.09
N ARG A 2 -4.62 -5.46 -28.05
CA ARG A 2 -3.36 -6.21 -27.82
C ARG A 2 -2.44 -5.66 -26.71
N ARG A 3 -2.26 -4.34 -26.61
CA ARG A 3 -1.44 -3.70 -25.54
C ARG A 3 -1.96 -3.96 -24.12
N CYS A 4 -3.29 -4.08 -23.94
CA CYS A 4 -3.89 -4.30 -22.62
C CYS A 4 -3.58 -5.72 -22.10
N HIS A 5 -3.66 -6.72 -22.99
CA HIS A 5 -3.32 -8.10 -22.65
C HIS A 5 -1.85 -8.25 -22.25
N ILE A 6 -0.92 -7.65 -22.99
CA ILE A 6 0.52 -7.70 -22.68
C ILE A 6 0.80 -7.13 -21.28
N SER A 7 0.18 -6.00 -20.93
CA SER A 7 0.36 -5.39 -19.60
C SER A 7 -0.18 -6.26 -18.46
N ILE A 8 -1.31 -6.93 -18.68
CA ILE A 8 -1.88 -7.87 -17.70
C ILE A 8 -0.94 -9.06 -17.50
N TYR A 9 -0.46 -9.68 -18.58
CA TYR A 9 0.47 -10.81 -18.48
C TYR A 9 1.78 -10.43 -17.80
N LYS A 10 2.37 -9.28 -18.13
CA LYS A 10 3.57 -8.77 -17.44
C LYS A 10 3.32 -8.56 -15.94
N THR A 11 2.20 -7.94 -15.59
CA THR A 11 1.84 -7.70 -14.18
C THR A 11 1.65 -9.02 -13.45
N LEU A 12 0.97 -9.99 -14.07
CA LEU A 12 0.72 -11.31 -13.48
C LEU A 12 2.04 -12.06 -13.25
N MET A 13 2.92 -12.11 -14.25
CA MET A 13 4.22 -12.78 -14.13
C MET A 13 5.13 -12.11 -13.11
N ASN A 14 5.20 -10.77 -13.10
CA ASN A 14 6.03 -10.03 -12.14
C ASN A 14 5.52 -10.16 -10.70
N SER A 15 4.20 -10.18 -10.52
CA SER A 15 3.59 -10.32 -9.20
C SER A 15 3.69 -11.76 -8.67
N LEU A 16 3.70 -12.76 -9.57
CA LEU A 16 3.72 -14.17 -9.19
C LEU A 16 5.03 -14.54 -8.46
N TYR A 17 6.19 -14.26 -9.06
CA TYR A 17 7.46 -14.60 -8.40
C TYR A 17 7.70 -13.75 -7.15
N GLY A 18 7.25 -12.49 -7.16
CA GLY A 18 7.29 -11.62 -5.98
C GLY A 18 6.49 -12.21 -4.81
N ARG A 19 5.33 -12.83 -5.10
CA ARG A 19 4.51 -13.50 -4.09
C ARG A 19 5.22 -14.70 -3.45
N PHE A 20 6.04 -15.43 -4.20
CA PHE A 20 6.84 -16.53 -3.63
C PHE A 20 7.84 -16.06 -2.57
N GLY A 21 8.36 -14.84 -2.70
CA GLY A 21 9.35 -14.25 -1.78
C GLY A 21 8.76 -13.39 -0.65
N ILE A 22 7.44 -13.41 -0.44
CA ILE A 22 6.80 -12.62 0.63
C ILE A 22 7.31 -13.10 2.00
N ASN A 23 7.65 -12.14 2.87
CA ASN A 23 8.02 -12.42 4.25
C ASN A 23 6.85 -13.15 4.94
N PRO A 24 7.05 -14.36 5.48
CA PRO A 24 5.98 -15.10 6.12
C PRO A 24 5.45 -14.39 7.37
N ARG A 25 6.29 -13.59 8.05
CA ARG A 25 5.88 -12.78 9.19
C ARG A 25 5.05 -11.61 8.67
N SER A 26 3.76 -11.64 8.95
CA SER A 26 2.83 -10.63 8.47
C SER A 26 2.38 -9.71 9.61
N THR A 27 2.07 -8.46 9.27
CA THR A 27 1.42 -7.53 10.19
C THR A 27 -0.08 -7.60 9.98
N ILE A 28 -0.82 -7.94 11.03
CA ILE A 28 -2.28 -7.81 11.03
C ILE A 28 -2.63 -6.49 11.69
N THR A 29 -3.54 -5.74 11.07
CA THR A 29 -4.19 -4.58 11.69
C THR A 29 -5.69 -4.83 11.70
N GLU A 30 -6.29 -4.86 12.89
CA GLU A 30 -7.73 -5.08 13.05
C GLU A 30 -8.37 -4.05 13.99
N VAL A 31 -9.65 -3.78 13.75
CA VAL A 31 -10.53 -3.06 14.68
C VAL A 31 -11.23 -4.10 15.53
N CYS A 32 -11.03 -4.05 16.84
CA CYS A 32 -11.56 -5.09 17.72
C CYS A 32 -12.15 -4.51 19.02
N LEU A 33 -12.96 -5.33 19.68
CA LEU A 33 -13.57 -5.02 20.97
C LEU A 33 -12.58 -5.27 22.12
N GLU A 34 -12.88 -4.73 23.29
CA GLU A 34 -12.02 -4.82 24.49
C GLU A 34 -11.58 -6.25 24.85
N TYR A 35 -12.46 -7.25 24.70
CA TYR A 35 -12.09 -8.64 25.01
C TYR A 35 -10.99 -9.17 24.06
N ARG A 36 -11.05 -8.81 22.77
CA ARG A 36 -10.09 -9.23 21.75
C ARG A 36 -8.78 -8.46 21.91
N TYR A 37 -8.87 -7.18 22.25
CA TYR A 37 -7.74 -6.36 22.68
C TYR A 37 -6.97 -7.01 23.84
N ASN A 38 -7.68 -7.36 24.91
CA ASN A 38 -7.08 -8.00 26.10
C ASN A 38 -6.44 -9.35 25.77
N TYR A 39 -7.03 -10.11 24.84
CA TYR A 39 -6.44 -11.34 24.34
C TYR A 39 -5.13 -11.09 23.59
N LEU A 40 -5.10 -10.13 22.66
CA LEU A 40 -3.94 -9.85 21.81
C LEU A 40 -2.75 -9.28 22.61
N ILE A 41 -3.00 -8.43 23.62
CA ILE A 41 -1.92 -7.93 24.49
C ILE A 41 -1.15 -9.05 25.17
N ARG A 42 -1.85 -10.12 25.56
CA ARG A 42 -1.26 -11.23 26.31
C ARG A 42 -0.59 -12.27 25.42
N ASN A 43 -1.02 -12.38 24.16
CA ASN A 43 -0.69 -13.51 23.30
C ASN A 43 -0.01 -13.11 21.99
N SER A 44 0.23 -11.83 21.73
CA SER A 44 0.77 -11.36 20.45
C SER A 44 1.82 -10.27 20.66
N GLU A 45 2.76 -10.19 19.71
CA GLU A 45 3.76 -9.13 19.69
C GLU A 45 3.16 -7.89 19.05
N LEU A 46 2.80 -6.92 19.88
CA LEU A 46 2.10 -5.71 19.45
C LEU A 46 3.06 -4.73 18.78
N ILE A 47 2.56 -4.09 17.73
CA ILE A 47 3.24 -3.00 17.02
C ILE A 47 2.59 -1.68 17.39
N PHE A 48 1.26 -1.66 17.51
CA PHE A 48 0.49 -0.44 17.70
C PHE A 48 -0.88 -0.68 18.33
N ILE A 49 -1.33 0.30 19.11
CA ILE A 49 -2.64 0.31 19.75
C ILE A 49 -3.16 1.75 19.78
N GLU A 50 -4.39 1.95 19.35
CA GLU A 50 -5.14 3.19 19.60
C GLU A 50 -6.59 2.86 19.99
N LYS A 51 -7.06 3.47 21.08
CA LYS A 51 -8.48 3.41 21.46
C LYS A 51 -9.28 4.35 20.56
N LEU A 52 -10.23 3.81 19.80
CA LEU A 52 -11.11 4.61 18.93
C LEU A 52 -12.23 5.27 19.73
N ASN A 53 -12.87 4.50 20.60
CA ASN A 53 -13.95 4.92 21.48
C ASN A 53 -14.04 3.97 22.69
N GLU A 54 -15.12 4.05 23.47
CA GLU A 54 -15.28 3.22 24.69
C GLU A 54 -15.29 1.71 24.42
N LEU A 55 -15.67 1.27 23.21
CA LEU A 55 -15.85 -0.14 22.88
C LEU A 55 -14.76 -0.70 21.95
N TYR A 56 -14.21 0.14 21.06
CA TYR A 56 -13.35 -0.30 19.96
C TYR A 56 -11.91 0.19 20.07
N TYR A 57 -10.99 -0.67 19.64
CA TYR A 57 -9.55 -0.45 19.55
C TYR A 57 -9.08 -0.75 18.13
N VAL A 58 -8.13 0.04 17.61
CA VAL A 58 -7.28 -0.33 16.47
C VAL A 58 -6.02 -0.93 17.03
N ILE A 59 -5.69 -2.14 16.59
CA ILE A 59 -4.46 -2.81 17.03
C ILE A 59 -3.73 -3.32 15.80
N SER A 60 -2.43 -3.07 15.75
CA SER A 60 -1.52 -3.74 14.83
C SER A 60 -0.59 -4.65 15.62
N TYR A 61 -0.47 -5.89 15.17
CA TYR A 61 0.39 -6.89 15.80
C TYR A 61 1.06 -7.75 14.74
N TRP A 62 2.20 -8.33 15.10
CA TRP A 62 2.80 -9.36 14.27
C TRP A 62 1.96 -10.62 14.40
N ASP A 63 1.35 -11.02 13.28
CA ASP A 63 0.91 -12.40 13.17
C ASP A 63 2.16 -13.23 13.06
N ASN A 64 2.43 -13.99 14.13
CA ASN A 64 3.59 -14.82 14.17
C ASN A 64 3.22 -16.16 13.52
N PRO A 65 3.58 -16.41 12.26
CA PRO A 65 3.61 -17.77 11.75
C PRO A 65 4.47 -18.68 12.65
N GLY A 66 5.40 -18.14 13.45
CA GLY A 66 6.33 -18.86 14.33
C GLY A 66 5.75 -19.81 15.39
N ASN A 67 4.43 -20.05 15.43
CA ASN A 67 3.90 -21.32 15.94
C ASN A 67 4.11 -22.49 14.95
N TYR A 68 4.96 -22.30 13.93
CA TYR A 68 5.58 -23.35 13.14
C TYR A 68 6.74 -23.94 13.97
N CYS A 69 6.36 -24.62 15.06
CA CYS A 69 7.15 -25.50 15.91
C CYS A 69 8.62 -25.09 16.18
N TRP A 70 8.85 -24.50 17.35
CA TRP A 70 9.77 -25.08 18.35
C TRP A 70 9.46 -24.53 19.74
N LYS A 71 8.43 -25.08 20.39
CA LYS A 71 8.32 -25.10 21.86
C LYS A 71 8.37 -26.54 22.36
N GLY A 72 9.46 -27.25 22.07
CA GLY A 72 9.85 -28.46 22.79
C GLY A 72 8.91 -29.68 22.74
N ASP A 73 7.84 -29.67 21.94
CA ASP A 73 6.94 -30.81 21.75
C ASP A 73 7.24 -31.54 20.43
N PRO A 74 7.70 -32.81 20.46
CA PRO A 74 7.96 -33.63 19.26
C PRO A 74 6.71 -33.93 18.41
N SER A 75 5.50 -33.67 18.92
CA SER A 75 4.24 -33.98 18.23
C SER A 75 3.74 -32.84 17.32
N GLU A 76 4.28 -31.63 17.44
CA GLU A 76 3.91 -30.48 16.62
C GLU A 76 4.64 -30.49 15.26
N ARG A 77 3.93 -30.90 14.21
CA ARG A 77 4.46 -30.98 12.83
C ARG A 77 4.79 -29.60 12.26
N TRP A 78 5.85 -29.56 11.44
CA TRP A 78 6.18 -28.41 10.58
C TRP A 78 4.96 -27.91 9.81
N ASN A 79 4.64 -26.62 9.97
CA ASN A 79 3.53 -25.97 9.30
C ASN A 79 4.11 -24.84 8.44
N PRO A 80 4.40 -25.03 7.16
CA PRO A 80 5.04 -23.99 6.36
C PRO A 80 4.08 -22.79 6.13
N PRO A 81 4.63 -21.58 5.93
CA PRO A 81 3.81 -20.44 5.55
C PRO A 81 3.07 -20.71 4.24
N ARG A 82 1.74 -20.55 4.25
CA ARG A 82 0.87 -20.94 3.12
C ARG A 82 1.01 -20.07 1.86
N ILE A 83 1.60 -18.88 2.01
CA ILE A 83 1.61 -17.83 0.98
C ILE A 83 2.97 -17.60 0.32
N SER A 84 4.02 -18.28 0.80
CA SER A 84 5.41 -18.05 0.34
C SER A 84 6.08 -19.36 -0.03
N ALA A 85 6.82 -19.36 -1.13
CA ALA A 85 7.69 -20.45 -1.55
C ALA A 85 9.08 -19.86 -1.81
N ILE A 86 9.75 -19.44 -0.73
CA ILE A 86 10.97 -18.63 -0.81
C ILE A 86 12.09 -19.32 -1.59
N GLN A 87 12.12 -20.66 -1.57
CA GLN A 87 13.02 -21.47 -2.38
C GLN A 87 12.82 -21.27 -3.89
N LEU A 88 11.57 -21.12 -4.36
CA LEU A 88 11.28 -20.84 -5.76
C LEU A 88 11.68 -19.42 -6.12
N ALA A 89 11.38 -18.44 -5.25
CA ALA A 89 11.81 -17.06 -5.45
C ALA A 89 13.34 -16.97 -5.58
N ALA A 90 14.07 -17.60 -4.65
CA ALA A 90 15.52 -17.64 -4.66
C ALA A 90 16.07 -18.30 -5.93
N ALA A 91 15.50 -19.44 -6.35
CA ALA A 91 15.92 -20.12 -7.57
C ALA A 91 15.66 -19.28 -8.84
N ILE A 92 14.53 -18.59 -8.94
CA ILE A 92 14.20 -17.70 -10.05
C ILE A 92 15.19 -16.53 -10.11
N THR A 93 15.42 -15.85 -8.99
CA THR A 93 16.37 -14.71 -8.92
C THR A 93 17.80 -15.16 -9.21
N ALA A 94 18.24 -16.30 -8.68
CA ALA A 94 19.55 -16.86 -8.96
C ALA A 94 19.70 -17.21 -10.44
N SER A 95 18.70 -17.87 -11.04
CA SER A 95 18.70 -18.21 -12.47
C SER A 95 18.77 -16.96 -13.35
N ALA A 96 18.02 -15.90 -13.01
CA ALA A 96 18.08 -14.63 -13.72
C ALA A 96 19.47 -13.98 -13.63
N ARG A 97 20.13 -14.04 -12.46
CA ARG A 97 21.49 -13.52 -12.29
C ARG A 97 22.55 -14.35 -13.02
N ILE A 98 22.43 -15.68 -13.00
CA ILE A 98 23.29 -16.58 -13.77
C ILE A 98 23.15 -16.30 -15.27
N TYR A 99 21.92 -16.10 -15.75
CA TYR A 99 21.64 -15.74 -17.14
C TYR A 99 22.26 -14.39 -17.52
N MET A 100 22.22 -13.40 -16.62
CA MET A 100 22.81 -12.08 -16.86
C MET A 100 24.35 -12.08 -16.74
N TYR A 101 24.94 -13.08 -16.09
CA TYR A 101 26.37 -13.11 -15.77
C TYR A 101 27.29 -12.90 -16.98
N PRO A 102 27.08 -13.52 -18.17
CA PRO A 102 27.94 -13.30 -19.32
C PRO A 102 28.01 -11.84 -19.79
N PHE A 103 26.96 -11.05 -19.54
CA PHE A 103 26.94 -9.62 -19.86
C PHE A 103 27.59 -8.78 -18.75
N ILE A 104 27.33 -9.16 -17.49
CA ILE A 104 27.89 -8.51 -16.30
C ILE A 104 29.42 -8.66 -16.27
N SER A 105 29.94 -9.82 -16.68
CA SER A 105 31.36 -10.14 -16.62
C SER A 105 32.19 -9.53 -17.76
N ARG A 106 31.58 -8.77 -18.68
CA ARG A 106 32.32 -8.13 -19.77
C ARG A 106 33.14 -6.95 -19.24
N GLU A 107 34.33 -6.75 -19.79
CA GLU A 107 35.20 -5.63 -19.43
C GLU A 107 34.59 -4.26 -19.77
N ASP A 108 33.73 -4.21 -20.79
CA ASP A 108 33.04 -3.00 -21.26
C ASP A 108 31.66 -2.79 -20.61
N CYS A 109 31.35 -3.47 -19.51
CA CYS A 109 30.09 -3.33 -18.80
C CYS A 109 30.10 -2.16 -17.80
N TYR A 110 29.31 -1.12 -18.08
CA TYR A 110 29.22 0.07 -17.23
C TYR A 110 28.15 -0.01 -16.14
N TYR A 111 27.03 -0.67 -16.42
CA TYR A 111 25.90 -0.72 -15.49
C TYR A 111 25.00 -1.92 -15.73
N THR A 112 24.41 -2.46 -14.66
CA THR A 112 23.44 -3.55 -14.72
C THR A 112 22.27 -3.29 -13.78
N ASP A 113 21.05 -3.55 -14.23
CA ASP A 113 19.84 -3.50 -13.40
C ASP A 113 18.89 -4.61 -13.82
N THR A 114 18.76 -5.62 -12.95
CA THR A 114 17.85 -6.76 -13.07
C THR A 114 18.03 -7.54 -14.38
N ASP A 115 17.38 -7.10 -15.45
CA ASP A 115 17.35 -7.67 -16.81
C ASP A 115 17.91 -6.72 -17.88
N SER A 116 18.57 -5.63 -17.47
CA SER A 116 19.16 -4.62 -18.35
C SER A 116 20.66 -4.43 -18.09
N VAL A 117 21.40 -4.12 -19.16
CA VAL A 117 22.85 -3.90 -19.13
C VAL A 117 23.23 -2.73 -20.04
N VAL A 118 24.26 -1.97 -19.65
CA VAL A 118 24.85 -0.88 -20.44
C VAL A 118 26.29 -1.27 -20.77
N LEU A 119 26.60 -1.35 -22.07
CA LEU A 119 27.89 -1.83 -22.61
C LEU A 119 28.56 -0.77 -23.47
N GLY A 120 29.90 -0.76 -23.50
CA GLY A 120 30.68 0.10 -24.38
C GLY A 120 30.71 -0.34 -25.84
N GLN A 121 30.63 -1.64 -26.09
CA GLN A 121 30.57 -2.22 -27.42
C GLN A 121 29.23 -2.93 -27.64
N PRO A 122 28.72 -2.97 -28.88
CA PRO A 122 27.47 -3.66 -29.19
C PRO A 122 27.57 -5.17 -28.87
N LEU A 123 26.42 -5.77 -28.60
CA LEU A 123 26.32 -7.24 -28.48
C LEU A 123 26.47 -7.88 -29.87
N PRO A 124 27.02 -9.11 -29.95
CA PRO A 124 26.99 -9.89 -31.19
C PRO A 124 25.55 -10.12 -31.66
N GLU A 125 25.31 -10.11 -32.97
CA GLU A 125 23.97 -10.27 -33.56
C GLU A 125 23.26 -11.55 -33.12
N GLU A 126 24.02 -12.62 -32.82
CA GLU A 126 23.50 -13.91 -32.33
C GLU A 126 22.77 -13.80 -30.98
N TRP A 127 23.13 -12.81 -30.16
CA TRP A 127 22.55 -12.56 -28.85
C TRP A 127 21.40 -11.53 -28.92
N ILE A 128 21.16 -10.96 -30.10
CA ILE A 128 20.13 -9.97 -30.38
C ILE A 128 19.00 -10.65 -31.16
N SER A 129 17.91 -10.98 -30.47
CA SER A 129 16.70 -11.43 -31.16
C SER A 129 15.88 -10.24 -31.65
N SER A 130 15.54 -10.20 -32.93
CA SER A 130 14.57 -9.27 -33.51
C SER A 130 13.12 -9.56 -33.09
N SER A 131 12.88 -10.62 -32.30
CA SER A 131 11.57 -10.93 -31.74
C SER A 131 11.22 -9.95 -30.61
N THR A 132 10.96 -8.72 -31.01
CA THR A 132 10.30 -7.73 -30.18
C THR A 132 8.91 -8.26 -29.82
N LEU A 133 8.74 -8.74 -28.57
CA LEU A 133 7.42 -8.76 -27.92
C LEU A 133 6.91 -7.33 -27.60
N GLU A 134 7.62 -6.31 -28.07
CA GLU A 134 7.20 -4.91 -28.09
C GLU A 134 7.52 -4.31 -29.46
N GLU A 135 6.59 -4.44 -30.39
CA GLU A 135 6.60 -3.76 -31.69
C GLU A 135 7.08 -2.30 -31.57
N GLY A 136 8.22 -2.02 -32.21
CA GLY A 136 8.88 -0.73 -32.32
C GLY A 136 10.36 -0.97 -32.64
N ASP A 137 10.73 -0.94 -33.92
CA ASP A 137 12.13 -1.03 -34.34
C ASP A 137 13.01 -0.08 -33.53
N ASN A 138 14.11 -0.60 -32.97
CA ASN A 138 15.10 0.14 -32.19
C ASN A 138 14.59 0.84 -30.91
N VAL A 139 13.92 0.14 -29.99
CA VAL A 139 13.62 0.74 -28.67
C VAL A 139 14.86 0.78 -27.78
N LEU A 140 15.64 1.87 -27.88
CA LEU A 140 16.52 2.33 -26.80
C LEU A 140 15.64 2.78 -25.64
N LYS A 141 15.50 1.93 -24.61
CA LYS A 141 14.75 2.26 -23.40
C LYS A 141 15.65 3.00 -22.42
N HIS A 142 15.50 4.32 -22.34
CA HIS A 142 16.17 5.12 -21.32
C HIS A 142 15.37 5.12 -20.00
N LYS A 143 16.04 4.90 -18.87
CA LYS A 143 15.51 5.03 -17.49
C LYS A 143 16.09 6.31 -16.85
N GLY A 144 15.37 6.93 -15.91
CA GLY A 144 15.81 8.15 -15.18
C GLY A 144 15.16 9.46 -15.68
N ALA A 145 15.35 10.59 -14.98
CA ALA A 145 14.75 11.88 -15.37
C ALA A 145 15.22 12.37 -16.75
N ALA A 146 16.41 11.94 -17.18
CA ALA A 146 16.95 12.23 -18.50
C ALA A 146 16.18 11.57 -19.65
N LYS A 147 15.30 10.59 -19.38
CA LYS A 147 14.57 9.83 -20.42
C LYS A 147 13.85 10.72 -21.43
N ALA A 148 13.28 11.84 -20.98
CA ALA A 148 12.55 12.76 -21.85
C ALA A 148 13.47 13.58 -22.77
N PHE A 149 14.76 13.66 -22.45
CA PHE A 149 15.76 14.50 -23.12
C PHE A 149 16.70 13.70 -24.02
N ILE A 150 16.71 12.36 -23.89
CA ILE A 150 17.54 11.49 -24.71
C ILE A 150 16.79 11.17 -26.01
N SER A 151 17.13 11.87 -27.08
CA SER A 151 16.69 11.60 -28.45
C SER A 151 17.75 10.80 -29.23
N LYS A 152 17.38 10.27 -30.41
CA LYS A 152 18.32 9.56 -31.29
C LYS A 152 19.49 10.48 -31.69
N GLU A 153 19.20 11.74 -31.99
CA GLU A 153 20.17 12.77 -32.37
C GLU A 153 21.12 13.11 -31.20
N TRP A 154 20.59 13.10 -29.97
CA TRP A 154 21.42 13.29 -28.77
C TRP A 154 22.41 12.13 -28.59
N PHE A 155 21.99 10.90 -28.85
CA PHE A 155 22.85 9.71 -28.75
C PHE A 155 23.93 9.70 -29.85
N GLU A 156 23.57 10.05 -31.09
CA GLU A 156 24.51 10.14 -32.20
C GLU A 156 25.58 11.22 -31.98
N SER A 157 25.21 12.34 -31.35
CA SER A 157 26.17 13.39 -31.00
C SER A 157 27.08 13.05 -29.81
N GLN A 158 26.69 12.14 -28.92
CA GLN A 158 27.58 11.58 -27.89
C GLN A 158 28.68 10.69 -28.47
N TYR A 159 28.39 9.93 -29.53
CA TYR A 159 29.43 9.12 -30.20
C TYR A 159 30.50 9.97 -30.88
N GLN A 160 30.18 11.22 -31.24
CA GLN A 160 31.13 12.16 -31.83
C GLN A 160 32.03 12.82 -30.77
N ASP A 161 31.55 12.92 -29.52
CA ASP A 161 32.29 13.48 -28.40
C ASP A 161 31.86 12.81 -27.09
N LEU A 162 32.65 11.82 -26.67
CA LEU A 162 32.43 11.07 -25.43
C LEU A 162 32.55 11.92 -24.15
N SER A 163 33.07 13.14 -24.24
CA SER A 163 33.17 14.07 -23.10
C SER A 163 31.96 14.99 -22.94
N ARG A 164 30.97 14.89 -23.84
CA ARG A 164 29.79 15.75 -23.86
C ARG A 164 28.89 15.47 -22.65
N THR A 165 28.85 16.40 -21.70
CA THR A 165 27.94 16.34 -20.55
C THR A 165 26.83 17.38 -20.65
N GLU A 166 25.59 16.99 -20.44
CA GLU A 166 24.45 17.91 -20.31
C GLU A 166 23.92 17.89 -18.87
N GLN A 167 23.88 19.05 -18.23
CA GLN A 167 23.42 19.20 -16.86
C GLN A 167 21.90 19.27 -16.83
N ILE A 168 21.26 18.19 -16.38
CA ILE A 168 19.81 18.14 -16.18
C ILE A 168 19.54 18.34 -14.69
N GLN A 169 18.69 19.33 -14.34
CA GLN A 169 18.21 19.45 -12.96
C GLN A 169 17.23 18.31 -12.66
N GLU A 170 17.73 17.22 -12.10
CA GLU A 170 16.92 16.14 -11.55
C GLU A 170 16.64 16.41 -10.07
N GLY A 171 15.37 16.35 -9.67
CA GLY A 171 15.02 16.25 -8.26
C GLY A 171 15.48 14.88 -7.75
N THR A 172 16.49 14.84 -6.89
CA THR A 172 17.02 13.59 -6.36
C THR A 172 16.01 12.94 -5.42
N LYS A 173 15.80 11.62 -5.59
CA LYS A 173 15.01 10.80 -4.66
C LYS A 173 15.85 10.25 -3.51
N ARG A 174 17.16 10.49 -3.50
CA ARG A 174 18.13 9.96 -2.53
C ARG A 174 19.24 10.98 -2.23
N LYS A 175 19.70 11.03 -0.97
CA LYS A 175 20.87 11.77 -0.47
C LYS A 175 22.10 10.87 -0.55
N PRO A 176 23.23 11.35 -1.08
CA PRO A 176 24.48 10.60 -1.01
C PRO A 176 24.99 10.52 0.44
N VAL A 177 25.52 9.37 0.83
CA VAL A 177 26.14 9.10 2.14
C VAL A 177 27.64 8.92 1.95
N TYR A 178 28.41 9.65 2.74
CA TYR A 178 29.88 9.64 2.72
C TYR A 178 30.42 9.21 4.08
N ASP A 179 31.49 8.42 4.06
CA ASP A 179 32.35 8.12 5.21
C ASP A 179 33.75 8.62 4.88
N GLU A 180 34.30 9.48 5.73
CA GLU A 180 35.61 10.12 5.52
C GLU A 180 35.83 10.70 4.10
N ASN A 181 34.81 11.36 3.53
CA ASN A 181 34.76 11.88 2.16
C ASN A 181 34.77 10.84 1.03
N ILE A 182 34.71 9.55 1.34
CA ILE A 182 34.53 8.47 0.38
C ILE A 182 33.03 8.21 0.24
N TRP A 183 32.54 8.17 -1.00
CA TRP A 183 31.14 7.82 -1.26
C TRP A 183 30.91 6.34 -0.92
N VAL A 184 29.93 6.06 -0.07
CA VAL A 184 29.68 4.70 0.45
C VAL A 184 28.31 4.18 0.04
N ASP A 185 27.28 5.05 0.05
CA ASP A 185 25.91 4.64 -0.28
C ASP A 185 25.00 5.86 -0.61
N THR A 186 23.70 5.62 -0.73
CA THR A 186 22.63 6.60 -0.89
C THR A 186 21.45 6.30 0.04
N GLU A 187 20.99 7.29 0.79
CA GLU A 187 19.79 7.22 1.62
C GLU A 187 18.59 7.82 0.87
N PRO A 188 17.37 7.27 0.94
CA PRO A 188 16.20 7.88 0.34
C PRO A 188 15.88 9.28 0.92
N ILE A 189 15.57 10.23 0.04
CA ILE A 189 15.00 11.53 0.41
C ILE A 189 13.51 11.27 0.70
N GLU A 190 13.13 11.46 1.96
CA GLU A 190 11.78 11.22 2.48
C GLU A 190 11.34 9.75 2.43
N ILE A 191 11.87 8.95 3.37
CA ILE A 191 11.15 7.75 3.81
C ILE A 191 10.05 8.21 4.76
N THR A 192 8.84 8.45 4.24
CA THR A 192 7.65 8.40 5.09
C THR A 192 7.44 6.93 5.42
N ASP A 193 8.12 6.44 6.45
CA ASP A 193 7.98 5.08 6.91
C ASP A 193 6.55 4.92 7.44
N LEU A 194 5.66 4.37 6.60
CA LEU A 194 4.30 4.02 7.00
C LEU A 194 4.30 2.91 8.09
N GLY A 195 5.45 2.30 8.37
CA GLY A 195 5.62 1.21 9.34
C GLY A 195 6.36 1.59 10.62
N LYS A 196 7.24 2.61 10.63
CA LYS A 196 8.01 2.99 11.83
C LYS A 196 7.56 4.33 12.39
N GLY A 197 6.84 4.26 13.51
CA GLY A 197 6.56 5.40 14.38
C GLY A 197 5.10 5.87 14.39
N ASN A 198 4.31 5.51 13.37
CA ASN A 198 2.86 5.70 13.34
C ASN A 198 2.26 4.56 12.53
N ALA A 199 2.01 3.41 13.17
CA ALA A 199 1.59 2.18 12.49
C ALA A 199 0.18 2.21 11.87
N ILE A 200 -0.40 3.39 11.71
CA ILE A 200 -1.62 3.59 10.96
C ILE A 200 -1.19 4.05 9.57
N SER A 201 -1.41 3.20 8.55
CA SER A 201 -1.32 3.57 7.13
C SER A 201 -1.91 4.97 6.92
N HIS A 202 -1.24 5.83 6.15
CA HIS A 202 -1.71 7.19 5.86
C HIS A 202 -3.19 7.19 5.41
N ILE A 203 -3.60 6.15 4.68
CA ILE A 203 -4.99 5.92 4.28
C ILE A 203 -5.88 5.71 5.52
N SER A 204 -5.49 4.83 6.43
CA SER A 204 -6.21 4.58 7.67
C SER A 204 -6.29 5.84 8.55
N GLN A 205 -5.24 6.68 8.60
CA GLN A 205 -5.28 7.97 9.32
C GLN A 205 -6.26 8.94 8.66
N MET A 206 -6.27 9.02 7.33
CA MET A 206 -7.22 9.83 6.58
C MET A 206 -8.66 9.36 6.80
N VAL A 207 -8.91 8.06 6.82
CA VAL A 207 -10.21 7.46 7.10
C VAL A 207 -10.65 7.79 8.54
N ILE A 208 -9.78 7.59 9.53
CA ILE A 208 -10.07 7.93 10.94
C ILE A 208 -10.37 9.43 11.08
N LYS A 209 -9.58 10.32 10.45
CA LYS A 209 -9.80 11.77 10.48
C LYS A 209 -11.10 12.17 9.79
N SER A 210 -11.46 11.50 8.69
CA SER A 210 -12.73 11.70 8.00
C SER A 210 -13.92 11.30 8.89
N LEU A 211 -13.86 10.10 9.48
CA LEU A 211 -14.90 9.59 10.37
C LEU A 211 -15.05 10.44 11.64
N LYS A 212 -13.94 10.89 12.24
CA LYS A 212 -13.97 11.82 13.39
C LYS A 212 -14.70 13.13 13.05
N ARG A 213 -14.51 13.68 11.84
CA ARG A 213 -15.25 14.88 11.37
C ARG A 213 -16.74 14.62 11.19
N GLN A 214 -17.12 13.49 10.62
CA GLN A 214 -18.53 13.13 10.44
C GLN A 214 -19.25 12.96 11.79
N ILE A 215 -18.61 12.31 12.76
CA ILE A 215 -19.16 12.17 14.12
C ILE A 215 -19.36 13.53 14.79
N LEU A 216 -18.42 14.47 14.59
CA LEU A 216 -18.52 15.82 15.14
C LEU A 216 -19.72 16.58 14.53
N GLN A 217 -19.87 16.53 13.21
CA GLN A 217 -21.00 17.14 12.51
C GLN A 217 -22.35 16.58 12.98
N LEU A 218 -22.46 15.26 13.12
CA LEU A 218 -23.68 14.63 13.62
C LEU A 218 -24.01 15.03 15.06
N ARG A 219 -23.02 15.25 15.91
CA ARG A 219 -23.24 15.79 17.27
C ARG A 219 -23.74 17.23 17.24
N ASP A 220 -23.18 18.07 16.39
CA ASP A 220 -23.60 19.46 16.22
C ASP A 220 -25.03 19.55 15.64
N GLU A 221 -25.40 18.64 14.75
CA GLU A 221 -26.77 18.53 14.23
C GLU A 221 -27.75 18.05 15.30
N ASN A 222 -27.40 17.01 16.07
CA ASN A 222 -28.25 16.51 17.15
C ASN A 222 -28.48 17.57 18.24
N THR A 223 -27.46 18.33 18.60
CA THR A 223 -27.58 19.43 19.58
C THR A 223 -28.50 20.56 19.07
N LYS A 224 -28.42 20.92 17.79
CA LYS A 224 -29.35 21.87 17.15
C LYS A 224 -30.78 21.35 17.09
N ILE A 225 -30.98 20.06 16.88
CA ILE A 225 -32.32 19.46 16.88
C ILE A 225 -32.91 19.51 18.29
N LEU A 226 -32.12 19.15 19.31
CA LEU A 226 -32.54 19.19 20.70
C LEU A 226 -32.91 20.61 21.17
N SER A 227 -32.12 21.62 20.78
CA SER A 227 -32.45 23.01 21.11
C SER A 227 -33.75 23.48 20.45
N LYS A 228 -33.98 23.09 19.18
CA LYS A 228 -35.23 23.40 18.46
C LYS A 228 -36.45 22.67 19.04
N MET A 229 -36.27 21.46 19.58
CA MET A 229 -37.33 20.73 20.27
C MET A 229 -37.69 21.41 21.60
N ALA A 230 -36.68 21.83 22.37
CA ALA A 230 -36.89 22.56 23.63
C ALA A 230 -37.59 23.92 23.41
N GLU A 231 -37.26 24.64 22.34
CA GLU A 231 -37.94 25.89 21.94
C GLU A 231 -39.40 25.66 21.52
N LYS A 232 -39.71 24.50 20.91
CA LYS A 232 -41.09 24.11 20.56
C LYS A 232 -41.91 23.69 21.77
N GLU A 233 -41.31 23.04 22.76
CA GLU A 233 -41.99 22.64 24.00
C GLU A 233 -42.19 23.83 24.96
N GLY A 234 -41.41 24.90 24.83
CA GLY A 234 -41.63 26.19 25.50
C GLY A 234 -42.70 27.10 24.87
N GLY A 235 -43.34 26.66 23.79
CA GLY A 235 -44.42 27.38 23.11
C GLY A 235 -45.74 27.33 23.87
N ASN A 236 -46.06 28.45 24.54
CA ASN A 236 -47.32 28.88 25.16
C ASN A 236 -48.53 27.90 25.09
N PRO A 237 -49.06 27.39 26.22
CA PRO A 237 -50.23 26.50 26.26
C PRO A 237 -51.57 27.18 25.93
N ALA A 238 -51.58 28.42 25.44
CA ALA A 238 -52.78 29.24 25.29
C ALA A 238 -53.64 28.95 24.03
N ASP A 239 -53.17 28.13 23.08
CA ASP A 239 -53.89 27.88 21.82
C ASP A 239 -54.59 26.50 21.73
N LYS A 240 -54.59 25.69 22.80
CA LYS A 240 -55.22 24.34 22.80
C LYS A 240 -56.67 24.31 23.28
N GLU A 241 -57.30 25.43 23.59
CA GLU A 241 -58.65 25.47 24.19
C GLU A 241 -59.76 25.99 23.26
N LYS A 242 -59.57 25.86 21.95
CA LYS A 242 -60.63 26.13 20.96
C LYS A 242 -60.62 25.10 19.84
N ASP A 243 -60.96 23.86 20.17
CA ASP A 243 -61.48 22.86 19.21
C ASP A 243 -61.93 21.63 20.00
N GLY A 244 -63.00 21.81 20.78
CA GLY A 244 -63.54 20.78 21.67
C GLY A 244 -65.05 20.86 21.79
N GLU A 245 -65.77 21.08 20.68
CA GLU A 245 -67.22 20.93 20.65
C GLU A 245 -67.67 20.19 19.39
N ARG A 246 -68.57 19.22 19.59
CA ARG A 246 -69.21 18.28 18.65
C ARG A 246 -68.42 17.04 18.24
N THR A 247 -68.65 15.96 18.98
CA THR A 247 -69.24 14.75 18.38
C THR A 247 -70.33 14.17 19.28
N HIS A 248 -71.52 14.05 18.70
CA HIS A 248 -72.71 13.44 19.25
C HIS A 248 -72.64 11.94 18.95
N TYR A 249 -72.69 11.08 19.97
CA TYR A 249 -72.91 9.63 19.80
C TYR A 249 -74.26 9.25 20.42
N PRO A 250 -75.04 8.34 19.78
CA PRO A 250 -76.39 8.02 20.20
C PRO A 250 -76.41 7.03 21.38
N ASP A 251 -77.43 7.23 22.22
CA ASP A 251 -77.79 6.42 23.38
C ASP A 251 -78.31 5.04 22.92
N ASN A 252 -77.69 3.97 23.43
CA ASN A 252 -78.19 2.61 23.29
C ASN A 252 -78.36 2.02 24.69
N ARG A 253 -79.52 2.27 25.29
CA ARG A 253 -80.00 1.50 26.45
C ARG A 253 -80.57 0.18 25.96
N GLN A 254 -79.97 -0.89 26.45
CA GLN A 254 -80.64 -2.18 26.60
C GLN A 254 -81.69 -2.02 27.70
N ASP A 255 -82.96 -2.31 27.39
CA ASP A 255 -83.93 -2.74 28.38
C ASP A 255 -84.23 -4.21 28.15
N SER A 256 -83.92 -5.00 29.17
CA SER A 256 -84.33 -6.38 29.35
C SER A 256 -85.59 -6.41 30.21
N SER A 257 -86.70 -6.89 29.63
CA SER A 257 -87.76 -7.73 30.26
C SER A 257 -88.76 -8.16 29.20
#